data_AF-A0A371FXV7-F1
#
_entry.id   AF-A0A371FXV7-F1
#
_cell.length_a   1.000
_cell.length_b   1.000
_cell.length_c   1.000
_cell.angle_alpha   90.00
_cell.angle_beta   90.00
_cell.angle_gamma   90.00
#
_symmetry.space_group_name_H-M   'P 1'
#
loop_
_entity.id
_entity.type
_entity.pdbx_description
1 polymer ?
#
loop_
_entity_poly.entity_id
_entity_poly.type
_entity_poly.pdbx_seq_one_letter_code
_entity_poly.pdbx_strand_id
1 'polypeptide(L)' 'CTLLGSYIDELNVFLAYGEVQNIVVIVHFTKSNASKVIMRYNDLRMMYKKIHTQNCINSTKLTFNPECEEAVKQI' A
#
# COMPACT_ATOMS: atom_id res chain seq x y z
N CYS A 1 1.35 0.25 -3.30
CA CYS A 1 -0.11 0.07 -3.13
C CYS A 1 -0.80 1.13 -3.97
N THR A 2 -1.96 0.85 -4.58
CA THR A 2 -2.84 1.88 -5.16
C THR A 2 -4.14 1.90 -4.38
N LEU A 3 -4.54 3.08 -3.92
CA LEU A 3 -5.88 3.35 -3.39
C LEU A 3 -6.76 3.91 -4.51
N LEU A 4 -8.00 3.43 -4.58
CA LEU A 4 -8.98 3.74 -5.61
C LEU A 4 -10.30 4.19 -4.97
N GLY A 5 -11.04 5.06 -5.64
CA GLY A 5 -12.37 5.48 -5.21
C GLY A 5 -12.37 6.25 -3.89
N SER A 6 -13.42 6.06 -3.09
CA SER A 6 -13.66 6.79 -1.83
C SER A 6 -12.55 6.64 -0.79
N TYR A 7 -11.74 5.59 -0.88
CA TYR A 7 -10.58 5.37 0.00
C TYR A 7 -9.49 6.44 -0.18
N ILE A 8 -9.45 7.12 -1.33
CA ILE A 8 -8.61 8.30 -1.55
C ILE A 8 -9.12 9.47 -0.71
N ASP A 9 -10.44 9.64 -0.66
CA ASP A 9 -11.07 10.70 0.12
C ASP A 9 -10.88 10.45 1.63
N GLU A 10 -11.01 9.21 2.11
CA GLU A 10 -10.70 8.84 3.50
C GLU A 10 -9.25 9.19 3.88
N LEU A 11 -8.28 8.87 3.01
CA LEU A 11 -6.89 9.25 3.22
C LEU A 11 -6.72 10.77 3.23
N ASN A 12 -7.34 11.49 2.29
CA ASN A 12 -7.23 12.96 2.22
C ASN A 12 -7.85 13.63 3.45
N VAL A 13 -8.98 13.15 3.94
CA VAL A 13 -9.60 13.61 5.18
C VAL A 13 -8.66 13.39 6.35
N PHE A 14 -8.03 12.21 6.46
CA PHE A 14 -7.03 11.92 7.49
C PHE A 14 -5.84 12.89 7.42
N LEU A 15 -5.25 13.08 6.24
CA LEU A 15 -4.11 13.99 6.03
C LEU A 15 -4.46 15.45 6.35
N ALA A 16 -5.71 15.86 6.15
CA ALA A 16 -6.17 17.21 6.47
C ALA A 16 -6.18 17.49 7.99
N TYR A 17 -6.14 16.48 8.86
CA TYR A 17 -5.98 16.65 10.31
C TYR A 17 -4.57 17.09 10.72
N GLY A 18 -3.61 17.18 9.79
CA GLY A 18 -2.32 17.82 9.98
C GLY A 18 -1.15 16.87 10.23
N GLU A 19 -1.42 15.58 10.47
CA GLU A 19 -0.38 14.56 10.43
C GLU A 19 -0.10 14.18 8.98
N VAL A 20 1.11 14.47 8.49
CA VAL A 20 1.49 14.24 7.09
C VAL A 20 2.84 13.53 6.95
N GLN A 21 3.50 13.23 8.06
CA GLN A 21 4.81 12.57 8.10
C GLN A 21 4.74 11.29 8.92
N ASN A 22 5.48 10.26 8.48
CA ASN A 22 5.62 8.97 9.15
C ASN A 22 4.29 8.29 9.51
N ILE A 23 3.24 8.54 8.72
CA ILE A 23 1.94 7.91 8.92
C ILE A 23 2.05 6.43 8.56
N VAL A 24 1.59 5.58 9.47
CA VAL A 24 1.43 4.15 9.22
C VAL A 24 -0.01 3.88 8.85
N VAL A 25 -0.22 3.26 7.69
CA VAL A 25 -1.55 2.86 7.23
C VAL A 25 -1.61 1.35 7.12
N ILE A 26 -2.47 0.72 7.92
CA ILE A 26 -2.82 -0.69 7.74
C ILE A 26 -3.97 -0.77 6.74
N VAL A 27 -3.75 -1.57 5.68
CA VAL A 27 -4.76 -1.83 4.65
C VAL A 27 -5.22 -3.28 4.74
N HIS A 28 -6.46 -3.49 5.18
CA HIS A 28 -7.05 -4.81 5.32
C HIS A 28 -7.67 -5.29 4.00
N PHE A 29 -7.59 -6.59 3.72
CA PHE A 29 -8.25 -7.23 2.57
C PHE A 29 -7.91 -6.54 1.23
N THR A 30 -6.63 -6.50 0.87
CA THR A 30 -6.19 -6.00 -0.43
C THR A 30 -6.11 -7.12 -1.46
N LYS A 31 -6.38 -6.78 -2.72
CA LYS A 31 -6.09 -7.66 -3.85
C LYS A 31 -4.61 -7.56 -4.19
N SER A 32 -3.91 -8.68 -4.19
CA SER A 32 -2.54 -8.75 -4.70
C SER A 32 -2.53 -9.10 -6.18
N ASN A 33 -1.90 -8.24 -6.99
CA ASN A 33 -1.65 -8.44 -8.40
C ASN A 33 -0.15 -8.67 -8.58
N ALA A 34 0.22 -9.85 -9.07
CA ALA A 34 1.61 -10.18 -9.33
C ALA A 34 1.91 -10.15 -10.82
N SER A 35 2.89 -9.34 -11.22
CA SER A 35 3.37 -9.27 -12.60
C SER A 35 4.80 -9.80 -12.67
N LYS A 36 5.07 -10.67 -13.65
CA LYS A 36 6.43 -11.08 -13.97
C LYS A 36 7.11 -9.93 -14.72
N VAL A 37 8.20 -9.42 -14.17
CA VAL A 37 9.02 -8.41 -14.83
C VAL A 37 10.31 -9.08 -15.27
N ILE A 38 10.64 -8.90 -16.55
CA ILE A 38 11.92 -9.32 -17.11
C ILE A 38 12.73 -8.05 -17.31
N MET A 39 13.83 -7.92 -16.58
CA MET A 39 14.84 -6.90 -16.87
C MET A 39 15.92 -7.51 -17.75
N ARG A 40 16.39 -6.72 -18.71
CA ARG A 40 17.60 -7.01 -19.48
C ARG A 40 18.63 -5.93 -19.17
N TYR A 41 19.83 -6.35 -18.79
CA TYR A 41 20.99 -5.48 -18.64
C TYR A 41 22.17 -6.14 -19.34
N ASN A 42 22.63 -5.56 -20.44
CA ASN A 42 23.55 -6.23 -21.38
C ASN A 42 23.01 -7.63 -21.75
N ASP A 43 23.81 -8.69 -21.56
CA ASP A 43 23.45 -10.09 -21.83
C ASP A 43 22.78 -10.81 -20.63
N LEU A 44 22.58 -10.13 -19.50
CA LEU A 44 21.92 -10.69 -18.32
C LEU A 44 20.40 -10.53 -18.41
N ARG A 45 19.69 -11.66 -18.25
CA ARG A 45 18.23 -11.70 -18.14
C ARG A 45 17.84 -12.07 -16.71
N MET A 46 17.32 -11.10 -15.97
CA MET A 46 16.80 -11.31 -14.62
C MET A 46 15.28 -11.32 -14.64
N MET A 47 14.68 -12.27 -13.93
CA MET A 47 13.23 -12.36 -13.78
C MET A 47 12.88 -12.18 -12.31
N TYR A 48 12.11 -11.14 -12.00
CA TYR A 48 11.58 -10.93 -10.66
C TYR A 48 10.08 -10.74 -10.69
N LYS A 49 9.45 -11.05 -9.56
CA LYS A 49 8.01 -10.91 -9.38
C LYS A 49 7.74 -9.55 -8.75
N LYS A 50 7.10 -8.65 -9.47
CA LYS A 50 6.60 -7.39 -8.91
C LYS A 50 5.23 -7.64 -8.33
N ILE A 51 5.09 -7.50 -7.02
CA ILE A 51 3.80 -7.57 -6.33
C ILE A 51 3.26 -6.15 -6.19
N HIS A 52 2.03 -5.94 -6.61
CA HIS A 52 1.31 -4.69 -6.47
C HIS A 52 -0.02 -4.95 -5.77
N THR A 53 -0.32 -4.20 -4.72
CA THR A 53 -1.57 -4.33 -3.95
C THR A 53 -2.52 -3.19 -4.26
N GLN A 54 -3.83 -3.48 -4.29
CA GLN A 54 -4.89 -2.52 -4.55
C GLN A 54 -6.14 -2.82 -3.72
N ASN A 55 -6.89 -1.79 -3.34
CA ASN A 55 -8.20 -1.87 -2.67
C ASN A 55 -9.32 -2.17 -3.69
N CYS A 56 -9.32 -3.36 -4.27
CA CYS A 56 -10.35 -3.77 -5.23
C CYS A 56 -11.46 -4.63 -4.60
N ILE A 57 -11.57 -4.66 -3.28
CA ILE A 57 -12.54 -5.46 -2.53
C ILE A 57 -13.38 -4.48 -1.71
N ASN A 58 -14.71 -4.54 -1.85
CA ASN A 58 -15.62 -3.61 -1.16
C ASN A 58 -15.52 -3.68 0.37
N SER A 59 -14.90 -4.73 0.92
CA SER A 59 -14.63 -4.90 2.35
C SER A 59 -13.22 -4.46 2.76
N THR A 60 -12.45 -3.81 1.88
CA THR A 60 -11.16 -3.20 2.28
C THR A 60 -11.42 -2.17 3.38
N LYS A 61 -10.54 -2.16 4.39
CA LYS A 61 -10.56 -1.18 5.49
C LYS A 61 -9.20 -0.52 5.62
N LEU A 62 -9.20 0.77 5.93
CA LEU A 62 -8.00 1.54 6.24
C LEU A 62 -7.98 1.85 7.73
N THR A 63 -6.85 1.61 8.38
CA THR A 63 -6.60 2.00 9.77
C THR A 63 -5.34 2.87 9.78
N PHE A 64 -5.50 4.11 10.23
CA PHE A 64 -4.42 5.10 10.26
C PHE A 64 -3.81 5.18 11.66
N ASN A 65 -2.48 5.22 11.73
CA ASN A 65 -1.68 5.27 12.96
C ASN A 65 -2.17 4.34 14.08
N PRO A 66 -2.32 3.02 13.80
CA PRO A 66 -2.71 2.08 14.82
C PRO A 66 -1.62 1.90 15.87
N GLU A 67 -2.01 1.74 17.14
CA GLU A 67 -1.10 1.50 18.26
C GLU A 67 -0.68 0.03 18.39
N CYS A 68 -0.59 -0.70 17.27
CA CYS A 68 -0.15 -2.10 17.30
C CYS A 68 1.37 -2.22 17.19
N GLU A 69 1.92 -3.31 17.71
CA GLU A 69 3.38 -3.53 17.77
C GLU A 69 4.05 -3.41 16.40
N GLU A 70 3.40 -3.90 15.35
CA GLU A 70 3.90 -3.85 13.98
C GLU A 70 3.98 -2.43 13.43
N ALA A 71 3.09 -1.54 13.87
CA ALA A 71 3.03 -0.15 13.42
C ALA A 71 4.03 0.73 14.19
N VAL A 72 4.15 0.53 15.50
CA VAL A 72 5.11 1.27 16.35
C VAL A 72 6.56 0.97 15.93
N LYS A 73 6.86 -0.26 15.47
CA LYS A 73 8.19 -0.63 14.96
C LYS A 73 8.58 0.02 13.63
N GLN A 74 7.65 0.67 12.92
CA GLN A 74 7.94 1.30 11.62
C GLN A 74 8.28 2.79 11.72
N ILE A 75 8.17 3.39 12.91
CA ILE A 75 8.51 4.78 13.22
C ILE A 75 9.89 4.81 13.88
#